data_AF-A0AAV2TVS1-F1
#
_entry.id   AF-A0AAV2TVS1-F1
#
_cell.length_a   1.000
_cell.length_b   1.000
_cell.length_c   1.000
_cell.angle_alpha   90.00
_cell.angle_beta   90.00
_cell.angle_gamma   90.00
#
_symmetry.space_group_name_H-M   'P 1'
#
loop_
_entity.id
_entity.type
_entity.pdbx_description
1 polymer ?
#
loop_
_entity_poly.entity_id
_entity_poly.type
_entity_poly.pdbx_seq_one_letter_code
_entity_poly.pdbx_strand_id
1 'polypeptide(L)'
;MDLQEKYMNSDLCLQVDEYDCVKGVATKKMCHELCNGASQLHRAFSLFLFRTGVEGQEPQLLIQRRSNSKLTYPGMWSNTCCSHPLANYPKEVVEADAFGVKRAAQRKLMDELRIGEVPFLMLPNIHFLTRAIYFARNESSGNPRWAEYEIDYILISVLDSSLGSKLGDGMIHFNPEEVSDVRWVAYSSLEVWLKGKESKEDLRALNFTPWVRGLFSAGLLQRLYYWAQLYHTRLSSTQFSKEDEYWDRGKIVRLRT
;
A
#
# COMPACT_ATOMS: atom_id res chain seq x y z
N MET A 1 11.27 22.04 12.37
CA MET A 1 10.04 21.73 11.61
C MET A 1 9.88 20.22 11.69
N ASP A 2 8.72 19.76 12.13
CA ASP A 2 8.42 18.33 12.20
C ASP A 2 8.58 17.67 10.82
N LEU A 3 9.07 16.42 10.77
CA LEU A 3 9.39 15.75 9.50
C LEU A 3 8.13 15.58 8.64
N GLN A 4 6.99 15.28 9.27
CA GLN A 4 5.72 15.10 8.56
C GLN A 4 5.19 16.45 8.05
N GLU A 5 5.33 17.53 8.82
CA GLU A 5 5.04 18.88 8.34
C GLU A 5 5.92 19.29 7.14
N LYS A 6 7.20 18.93 7.15
CA LYS A 6 8.09 19.18 6.01
C LYS A 6 7.54 18.50 4.76
N TYR A 7 7.26 17.20 4.82
CA TYR A 7 6.69 16.44 3.69
C TYR A 7 5.37 17.03 3.20
N MET A 8 4.49 17.46 4.11
CA MET A 8 3.22 18.10 3.74
C MET A 8 3.40 19.32 2.83
N ASN A 9 4.49 20.08 3.00
CA ASN A 9 4.73 21.30 2.23
C ASN A 9 5.68 21.10 1.04
N SER A 10 6.62 20.15 1.12
CA SER A 10 7.62 19.92 0.06
C SER A 10 7.21 18.91 -1.01
N ASP A 11 6.40 17.93 -0.64
CA ASP A 11 6.01 16.86 -1.56
C ASP A 11 4.92 17.37 -2.50
N LEU A 12 5.14 17.19 -3.80
CA LEU A 12 4.22 17.63 -4.84
C LEU A 12 3.48 16.42 -5.43
N CYS A 13 2.22 16.23 -5.06
CA CYS A 13 1.38 15.15 -5.55
C CYS A 13 0.81 15.47 -6.93
N LEU A 14 0.61 14.43 -7.75
CA LEU A 14 -0.08 14.53 -9.03
C LEU A 14 -1.59 14.58 -8.81
N GLN A 15 -2.22 15.71 -9.12
CA GLN A 15 -3.69 15.81 -9.13
C GLN A 15 -4.23 15.15 -10.40
N VAL A 16 -5.26 14.34 -10.25
CA VAL A 16 -5.85 13.56 -11.36
C VAL A 16 -7.37 13.70 -11.37
N ASP A 17 -7.99 13.39 -12.51
CA ASP A 17 -9.43 13.15 -12.57
C ASP A 17 -9.77 11.67 -12.29
N GLU A 18 -11.07 11.33 -12.32
CA GLU A 18 -11.56 9.97 -12.03
C GLU A 18 -11.11 8.92 -13.07
N TYR A 19 -10.55 9.37 -14.21
CA TYR A 19 -9.98 8.50 -15.25
C TYR A 19 -8.46 8.40 -15.14
N ASP A 20 -7.89 8.93 -14.05
CA ASP A 20 -6.46 8.95 -13.79
C ASP A 20 -5.68 9.79 -14.81
N CYS A 21 -6.30 10.82 -15.40
CA CYS A 21 -5.59 11.78 -16.23
C CYS A 21 -5.04 12.92 -15.35
N VAL A 22 -3.74 13.22 -15.47
CA VAL A 22 -3.11 14.31 -14.70
C VAL A 22 -3.71 15.66 -15.08
N LYS A 23 -4.22 16.38 -14.08
CA LYS A 23 -4.83 17.71 -14.22
C LYS A 23 -3.92 18.83 -13.71
N GLY A 24 -2.99 18.51 -12.84
CA GLY A 24 -2.13 19.49 -12.18
C GLY A 24 -1.26 18.86 -11.10
N VAL A 25 -0.68 19.74 -10.30
CA VAL A 25 0.22 19.40 -9.20
C VAL A 25 -0.17 20.25 -8.00
N ALA A 26 -0.24 19.64 -6.83
CA ALA A 26 -0.50 20.34 -5.58
C ALA A 26 0.41 19.80 -4.47
N THR A 27 0.60 20.58 -3.41
CA THR A 27 1.34 20.07 -2.24
C THR A 27 0.57 18.93 -1.62
N LYS A 28 1.28 18.00 -0.99
CA LYS A 28 0.68 16.90 -0.23
C LYS A 28 -0.35 17.41 0.77
N LYS A 29 -0.06 18.53 1.44
CA LYS A 29 -1.01 19.22 2.32
C LYS A 29 -2.33 19.53 1.62
N MET A 30 -2.29 20.20 0.46
CA MET A 30 -3.50 20.56 -0.29
C MET A 30 -4.28 19.34 -0.77
N CYS A 31 -3.60 18.24 -1.09
CA CYS A 31 -4.25 17.00 -1.49
C CYS A 31 -4.99 16.28 -0.35
N HIS A 32 -4.55 16.46 0.90
CA HIS A 32 -5.11 15.73 2.05
C HIS A 32 -5.96 16.61 2.97
N GLU A 33 -5.82 17.93 2.92
CA GLU A 33 -6.62 18.85 3.72
C GLU A 33 -8.05 18.92 3.18
N LEU A 34 -9.04 18.69 4.05
CA LEU A 34 -10.44 18.85 3.71
C LEU A 34 -10.76 20.33 3.53
N CYS A 35 -11.23 20.67 2.33
CA CYS A 35 -11.81 21.98 2.02
C CYS A 35 -13.27 21.77 1.62
N ASN A 36 -14.20 22.38 2.37
CA ASN A 36 -15.65 22.26 2.12
C ASN A 36 -16.17 20.81 2.07
N GLY A 37 -15.57 19.92 2.87
CA GLY A 37 -16.04 18.54 3.05
C GLY A 37 -15.38 17.49 2.16
N ALA A 38 -14.51 17.87 1.23
CA ALA A 38 -13.73 16.97 0.38
C ALA A 38 -12.24 17.38 0.32
N SER A 39 -11.36 16.43 0.04
CA SER A 39 -9.96 16.67 -0.32
C SER A 39 -9.77 16.50 -1.84
N GLN A 40 -8.60 16.81 -2.37
CA GLN A 40 -8.38 16.82 -3.83
C GLN A 40 -8.00 15.41 -4.31
N LEU A 41 -8.59 14.97 -5.43
CA LEU A 41 -8.24 13.70 -6.04
C LEU A 41 -6.80 13.72 -6.55
N HIS A 42 -6.00 12.75 -6.12
CA HIS A 42 -4.60 12.66 -6.50
C HIS A 42 -4.17 11.20 -6.70
N ARG A 43 -3.06 11.00 -7.42
CA ARG A 43 -2.50 9.68 -7.69
C ARG A 43 -1.73 9.17 -6.47
N ALA A 44 -1.92 7.90 -6.14
CA ALA A 44 -1.27 7.21 -5.04
C ALA A 44 -0.87 5.79 -5.44
N PHE A 45 -0.21 5.08 -4.52
CA PHE A 45 0.05 3.65 -4.65
C PHE A 45 -0.01 2.94 -3.30
N SER A 46 -0.36 1.65 -3.37
CA SER A 46 -0.32 0.68 -2.29
C SER A 46 0.51 -0.51 -2.72
N LEU A 47 1.67 -0.69 -2.10
CA LEU A 47 2.54 -1.85 -2.30
C LEU A 47 2.21 -2.97 -1.32
N PHE A 48 2.09 -4.19 -1.85
CA PHE A 48 1.91 -5.44 -1.11
C PHE A 48 3.12 -6.35 -1.34
N LEU A 49 4.00 -6.44 -0.35
CA LEU A 49 5.18 -7.30 -0.38
C LEU A 49 4.87 -8.63 0.28
N PHE A 50 5.02 -9.72 -0.47
CA PHE A 50 4.80 -11.07 0.00
C PHE A 50 6.12 -11.83 0.18
N ARG A 51 6.15 -12.72 1.17
CA ARG A 51 7.09 -13.83 1.22
C ARG A 51 6.34 -15.15 1.03
N THR A 52 6.97 -16.08 0.32
CA THR A 52 6.40 -17.38 -0.08
C THR A 52 7.47 -18.46 -0.04
N GLY A 53 7.07 -19.73 -0.20
CA GLY A 53 7.98 -20.83 -0.47
C GLY A 53 8.44 -21.65 0.72
N VAL A 54 7.67 -21.60 1.80
CA VAL A 54 7.73 -22.63 2.85
C VAL A 54 6.60 -23.63 2.58
N GLU A 55 6.95 -24.90 2.40
CA GLU A 55 5.98 -25.96 2.14
C GLU A 55 4.95 -26.05 3.27
N GLY A 56 3.68 -26.16 2.91
CA GLY A 56 2.57 -26.21 3.86
C GLY A 56 2.22 -24.88 4.54
N GLN A 57 2.85 -23.76 4.16
CA GLN A 57 2.52 -22.44 4.68
C GLN A 57 1.85 -21.55 3.61
N GLU A 58 0.88 -20.76 4.05
CA GLU A 58 0.28 -19.69 3.24
C GLU A 58 1.31 -18.61 2.89
N PRO A 59 1.15 -17.88 1.78
CA PRO A 59 1.86 -16.63 1.55
C PRO A 59 1.63 -15.68 2.72
N GLN A 60 2.67 -14.94 3.08
CA GLN A 60 2.58 -13.95 4.14
C GLN A 60 2.83 -12.56 3.57
N LEU A 61 1.94 -11.62 3.87
CA LEU A 61 2.05 -10.20 3.54
C LEU A 61 2.83 -9.49 4.63
N LEU A 62 3.79 -8.63 4.27
CA LEU A 62 4.37 -7.68 5.19
C LEU A 62 3.39 -6.54 5.41
N ILE A 63 2.87 -6.40 6.63
CA ILE A 63 2.06 -5.26 7.05
C ILE A 63 2.89 -4.34 7.94
N GLN A 64 2.54 -3.06 7.95
CA GLN A 64 3.15 -2.08 8.84
C GLN A 64 2.08 -1.42 9.72
N ARG A 65 2.48 -1.05 10.93
CA ARG A 65 1.72 -0.12 11.78
C ARG A 65 2.31 1.26 11.59
N ARG A 66 1.47 2.21 11.16
CA ARG A 66 1.86 3.61 10.97
C ARG A 66 2.38 4.19 12.30
N SER A 67 3.41 5.03 12.26
CA SER A 67 3.87 5.76 13.45
C SER A 67 2.76 6.64 14.03
N ASN A 68 2.86 6.99 15.30
CA ASN A 68 1.95 7.95 15.91
C ASN A 68 2.22 9.40 15.46
N SER A 69 3.37 9.68 14.85
CA SER A 69 3.69 11.00 14.29
C SER A 69 3.04 11.24 12.92
N LYS A 70 2.52 10.21 12.23
CA LYS A 70 1.78 10.41 10.97
C LYS A 70 0.59 11.36 11.15
N LEU A 71 0.46 12.32 10.23
CA LEU A 71 -0.68 13.25 10.23
C LEU A 71 -2.00 12.57 9.82
N THR A 72 -1.95 11.63 8.88
CA THR A 72 -3.08 10.79 8.46
C THR A 72 -2.97 9.38 9.03
N TYR A 73 -4.06 8.91 9.62
CA TYR A 73 -4.20 7.56 10.19
C TYR A 73 -3.06 7.14 11.13
N PRO A 74 -2.62 7.96 12.10
CA PRO A 74 -1.59 7.57 13.06
C PRO A 74 -1.96 6.30 13.80
N GLY A 75 -0.98 5.43 14.02
CA GLY A 75 -1.11 4.22 14.84
C GLY A 75 -1.92 3.07 14.22
N MET A 76 -2.46 3.24 13.01
CA MET A 76 -3.25 2.21 12.31
C MET A 76 -2.37 1.21 11.56
N TRP A 77 -2.83 -0.04 11.49
CA TRP A 77 -2.24 -1.08 10.65
C TRP A 77 -2.61 -0.89 9.18
N SER A 78 -1.68 -1.17 8.29
CA SER A 78 -1.85 -1.03 6.84
C SER A 78 -1.06 -2.09 6.07
N ASN A 79 -1.19 -2.11 4.75
CA ASN A 79 -0.31 -2.92 3.89
C ASN A 79 1.14 -2.41 3.93
N THR A 80 2.03 -3.04 3.17
CA THR A 80 3.49 -2.86 3.29
C THR A 80 3.94 -1.40 3.22
N CYS A 81 3.53 -0.66 2.19
CA CYS A 81 3.91 0.74 2.01
C CYS A 81 2.86 1.44 1.14
N CYS A 82 2.43 2.64 1.55
CA CYS A 82 1.50 3.47 0.79
C CYS A 82 2.04 4.89 0.70
N SER A 83 2.06 5.48 -0.49
CA SER A 83 2.44 6.86 -0.68
C SER A 83 2.06 7.35 -2.07
N HIS A 84 2.77 8.35 -2.58
CA HIS A 84 2.44 9.09 -3.78
C HIS A 84 3.64 9.14 -4.72
N PRO A 85 3.45 8.95 -6.04
CA PRO A 85 4.42 9.45 -7.01
C PRO A 85 4.49 10.98 -6.93
N LEU A 86 5.71 11.51 -6.93
CA LEU A 86 5.95 12.93 -6.71
C LEU A 86 6.34 13.66 -7.99
N ALA A 87 5.67 14.77 -8.28
CA ALA A 87 5.94 15.62 -9.44
C ALA A 87 7.34 16.25 -9.40
N ASN A 88 7.89 16.49 -8.21
CA ASN A 88 9.26 16.96 -8.01
C ASN A 88 10.32 15.84 -8.09
N TYR A 89 9.92 14.60 -8.42
CA TYR A 89 10.82 13.48 -8.71
C TYR A 89 10.65 13.06 -10.19
N PRO A 90 11.49 13.52 -11.12
CA PRO A 90 11.24 13.39 -12.57
C PRO A 90 11.04 11.95 -13.07
N LYS A 91 11.59 10.94 -12.39
CA LYS A 91 11.39 9.54 -12.77
C LYS A 91 10.05 8.97 -12.33
N GLU A 92 9.33 9.65 -11.45
CA GLU A 92 8.05 9.21 -10.87
C GLU A 92 6.83 9.68 -11.64
N VAL A 93 7.01 10.57 -12.62
CA VAL A 93 5.93 11.06 -13.50
C VAL A 93 5.82 10.29 -14.82
N VAL A 94 6.65 9.25 -15.03
CA VAL A 94 6.60 8.42 -16.23
C VAL A 94 5.44 7.43 -16.15
N GLU A 95 4.44 7.58 -17.01
CA GLU A 95 3.20 6.78 -16.93
C GLU A 95 3.32 5.39 -17.57
N ALA A 96 4.17 5.24 -18.59
CA ALA A 96 4.35 3.99 -19.32
C ALA A 96 4.66 2.83 -18.35
N ASP A 97 3.91 1.74 -18.48
CA ASP A 97 4.03 0.52 -17.66
C ASP A 97 3.98 0.76 -16.13
N ALA A 98 3.29 1.83 -15.71
CA ALA A 98 3.26 2.32 -14.33
C ALA A 98 4.66 2.58 -13.75
N PHE A 99 5.66 2.85 -14.60
CA PHE A 99 7.07 2.97 -14.21
C PHE A 99 7.28 3.98 -13.08
N GLY A 100 6.69 5.16 -13.20
CA GLY A 100 6.85 6.24 -12.24
C GLY A 100 6.31 5.89 -10.86
N VAL A 101 5.16 5.22 -10.83
CA VAL A 101 4.55 4.74 -9.59
C VAL A 101 5.39 3.64 -8.94
N LYS A 102 5.93 2.70 -9.74
CA LYS A 102 6.86 1.66 -9.23
C LYS A 102 8.14 2.27 -8.68
N ARG A 103 8.66 3.35 -9.28
CA ARG A 103 9.80 4.11 -8.76
C ARG A 103 9.48 4.77 -7.42
N ALA A 104 8.30 5.38 -7.30
CA ALA A 104 7.84 5.97 -6.05
C ALA A 104 7.72 4.92 -4.94
N ALA A 105 7.20 3.72 -5.27
CA ALA A 105 7.15 2.59 -4.35
C ALA A 105 8.54 2.15 -3.90
N GLN A 106 9.52 2.04 -4.81
CA GLN A 106 10.90 1.71 -4.46
C GLN A 106 11.51 2.75 -3.50
N ARG A 107 11.33 4.04 -3.78
CA ARG A 107 11.81 5.12 -2.91
C ARG A 107 11.18 5.03 -1.52
N LYS A 108 9.86 4.98 -1.43
CA LYS A 108 9.16 5.04 -0.15
C LYS A 108 9.32 3.76 0.68
N LEU A 109 9.46 2.61 0.04
CA LEU A 109 9.81 1.39 0.75
C LEU A 109 11.19 1.48 1.41
N MET A 110 12.16 2.13 0.74
CA MET A 110 13.46 2.43 1.35
C MET A 110 13.36 3.48 2.47
N ASP A 111 12.53 4.50 2.31
CA ASP A 111 12.36 5.55 3.31
C ASP A 111 11.67 5.03 4.59
N GLU A 112 10.65 4.18 4.45
CA GLU A 112 9.82 3.68 5.55
C GLU A 112 10.39 2.41 6.18
N LEU A 113 10.76 1.42 5.36
CA LEU A 113 11.13 0.08 5.82
C LEU A 113 12.60 -0.28 5.53
N ARG A 114 13.41 0.67 5.05
CA ARG A 114 14.85 0.47 4.71
C ARG A 114 15.10 -0.72 3.77
N ILE A 115 14.10 -1.13 3.00
CA ILE A 115 14.21 -2.17 1.97
C ILE A 115 14.43 -1.47 0.63
N GLY A 116 15.69 -1.30 0.23
CA GLY A 116 16.02 -0.61 -1.02
C GLY A 116 17.43 -0.82 -1.61
N GLU A 117 18.40 -1.26 -0.81
CA GLU A 117 19.78 -1.52 -1.30
C GLU A 117 20.15 -3.00 -1.40
N VAL A 118 19.22 -3.86 -1.04
CA VAL A 118 19.39 -5.29 -1.24
C VAL A 118 18.87 -5.65 -2.64
N PRO A 119 19.43 -6.63 -3.38
CA PRO A 119 19.07 -6.99 -4.76
C PRO A 119 17.60 -7.41 -5.01
N PHE A 120 16.70 -7.22 -4.06
CA PHE A 120 15.46 -7.98 -3.87
C PHE A 120 14.21 -7.30 -4.43
N LEU A 121 14.22 -5.97 -4.66
CA LEU A 121 13.09 -5.21 -5.21
C LEU A 121 13.50 -4.40 -6.44
N MET A 122 14.06 -5.10 -7.42
CA MET A 122 14.24 -4.52 -8.75
C MET A 122 12.87 -4.17 -9.33
N LEU A 123 12.77 -3.06 -10.09
CA LEU A 123 11.51 -2.65 -10.73
C LEU A 123 10.76 -3.76 -11.48
N PRO A 124 11.41 -4.72 -12.18
CA PRO A 124 10.71 -5.82 -12.83
C PRO A 124 9.94 -6.74 -11.87
N ASN A 125 10.30 -6.75 -10.59
CA ASN A 125 9.64 -7.54 -9.54
C ASN A 125 8.50 -6.76 -8.86
N ILE A 126 8.27 -5.49 -9.25
CA ILE A 126 7.11 -4.71 -8.81
C ILE A 126 6.07 -4.78 -9.92
N HIS A 127 5.02 -5.56 -9.70
CA HIS A 127 3.96 -5.79 -10.65
C HIS A 127 2.79 -4.84 -10.37
N PHE A 128 2.33 -4.16 -11.41
CA PHE A 128 1.10 -3.37 -11.36
C PHE A 128 -0.08 -4.28 -11.69
N LEU A 129 -1.09 -4.33 -10.83
CA LEU A 129 -2.25 -5.20 -11.01
C LEU A 129 -3.50 -4.41 -11.44
N THR A 130 -3.90 -3.39 -10.69
CA THR A 130 -5.11 -2.61 -10.97
C THR A 130 -5.01 -1.24 -10.30
N ARG A 131 -5.95 -0.35 -10.60
CA ARG A 131 -6.19 0.87 -9.83
C ARG A 131 -7.46 0.76 -9.00
N ALA A 132 -7.48 1.47 -7.89
CA ALA A 132 -8.63 1.64 -7.03
C ALA A 132 -8.94 3.13 -6.83
N ILE A 133 -10.22 3.52 -6.77
CA ILE A 133 -10.63 4.86 -6.38
C ILE A 133 -11.37 4.81 -5.05
N TYR A 134 -10.98 5.65 -4.09
CA TYR A 134 -11.61 5.70 -2.78
C TYR A 134 -11.48 7.08 -2.12
N PHE A 135 -12.41 7.39 -1.22
CA PHE A 135 -12.37 8.57 -0.36
C PHE A 135 -12.53 8.15 1.10
N ALA A 136 -11.63 8.56 1.97
CA ALA A 136 -11.70 8.24 3.39
C ALA A 136 -11.29 9.43 4.25
N ARG A 137 -12.07 9.72 5.30
CA ARG A 137 -11.70 10.73 6.29
C ARG A 137 -10.76 10.14 7.34
N ASN A 138 -9.86 10.96 7.87
CA ASN A 138 -8.96 10.55 8.93
C ASN A 138 -9.73 10.19 10.21
N GLU A 139 -9.76 8.91 10.56
CA GLU A 139 -10.57 8.39 11.65
C GLU A 139 -9.82 8.24 12.99
N SER A 140 -8.47 8.18 12.98
CA SER A 140 -7.71 7.80 14.18
C SER A 140 -7.18 8.96 15.03
N SER A 141 -7.13 10.18 14.50
CA SER A 141 -6.46 11.31 15.17
C SER A 141 -7.39 12.29 15.88
N GLY A 142 -8.72 12.12 15.75
CA GLY A 142 -9.70 13.12 16.20
C GLY A 142 -9.57 14.48 15.48
N ASN A 143 -8.65 14.60 14.52
CA ASN A 143 -8.45 15.79 13.70
C ASN A 143 -9.16 15.61 12.36
N PRO A 144 -10.38 16.16 12.21
CA PRO A 144 -11.18 15.98 11.00
C PRO A 144 -10.61 16.75 9.81
N ARG A 145 -9.50 17.48 9.95
CA ARG A 145 -8.90 18.27 8.87
C ARG A 145 -8.41 17.41 7.71
N TRP A 146 -8.08 16.15 7.93
CA TRP A 146 -7.39 15.34 6.93
C TRP A 146 -8.28 14.25 6.33
N ALA A 147 -8.07 13.94 5.05
CA ALA A 147 -8.69 12.85 4.33
C ALA A 147 -7.78 12.36 3.19
N GLU A 148 -8.09 11.18 2.67
CA GLU A 148 -7.54 10.64 1.42
C GLU A 148 -8.63 10.70 0.36
N TYR A 149 -8.24 11.12 -0.84
CA TYR A 149 -9.04 10.95 -2.04
C TYR A 149 -8.11 10.56 -3.19
N GLU A 150 -8.06 9.27 -3.51
CA GLU A 150 -6.96 8.72 -4.29
C GLU A 150 -7.42 7.87 -5.48
N ILE A 151 -6.69 7.99 -6.59
CA ILE A 151 -6.52 6.89 -7.54
C ILE A 151 -5.28 6.11 -7.09
N ASP A 152 -5.52 4.98 -6.43
CA ASP A 152 -4.51 4.14 -5.80
C ASP A 152 -4.08 3.00 -6.73
N TYR A 153 -2.81 3.00 -7.12
CA TYR A 153 -2.20 1.91 -7.88
C TYR A 153 -1.88 0.73 -6.96
N ILE A 154 -2.51 -0.41 -7.21
CA ILE A 154 -2.28 -1.65 -6.48
C ILE A 154 -1.06 -2.36 -7.07
N LEU A 155 0.03 -2.35 -6.30
CA LEU A 155 1.32 -2.95 -6.65
C LEU A 155 1.59 -4.19 -5.80
N ILE A 156 2.11 -5.25 -6.41
CA ILE A 156 2.53 -6.47 -5.72
C ILE A 156 4.00 -6.78 -6.00
N SER A 157 4.71 -7.27 -4.99
CA SER A 157 6.05 -7.82 -5.12
C SER A 157 6.14 -9.09 -4.29
N VAL A 158 6.80 -10.13 -4.81
CA VAL A 158 6.99 -11.40 -4.10
C VAL A 158 8.49 -11.63 -3.94
N LEU A 159 8.93 -11.81 -2.70
CA LEU A 159 10.33 -12.10 -2.38
C LEU A 159 10.73 -13.47 -2.93
N ASP A 160 11.96 -13.58 -3.42
CA ASP A 160 12.57 -14.86 -3.76
C ASP A 160 12.57 -15.81 -2.55
N SER A 161 12.27 -17.10 -2.74
CA SER A 161 12.11 -18.06 -1.64
C SER A 161 13.39 -18.29 -0.84
N SER A 162 14.57 -18.15 -1.46
CA SER A 162 15.86 -18.24 -0.76
C SER A 162 16.07 -17.10 0.24
N LEU A 163 15.32 -16.02 0.08
CA LEU A 163 15.35 -14.82 0.89
C LEU A 163 14.16 -14.73 1.85
N GLY A 164 12.95 -15.05 1.37
CA GLY A 164 11.72 -15.00 2.17
C GLY A 164 11.82 -15.85 3.43
N SER A 165 12.55 -16.97 3.36
CA SER A 165 12.85 -17.85 4.51
C SER A 165 13.81 -17.24 5.55
N LYS A 166 14.54 -16.17 5.21
CA LYS A 166 15.56 -15.54 6.07
C LYS A 166 15.13 -14.19 6.66
N LEU A 167 14.13 -13.53 6.08
CA LEU A 167 13.62 -12.23 6.54
C LEU A 167 12.48 -12.42 7.55
N GLY A 168 12.82 -12.71 8.81
CA GLY A 168 11.87 -12.63 9.93
C GLY A 168 11.49 -11.18 10.29
N ASP A 169 10.46 -10.99 11.12
CA ASP A 169 9.99 -9.66 11.54
C ASP A 169 11.14 -8.81 12.12
N GLY A 170 11.95 -9.40 13.01
CA GLY A 170 13.08 -8.72 13.67
C GLY A 170 14.27 -8.37 12.77
N MET A 171 14.21 -8.70 11.48
CA MET A 171 15.22 -8.33 10.48
C MET A 171 14.79 -7.14 9.62
N ILE A 172 13.55 -6.67 9.77
CA ILE A 172 13.04 -5.49 9.06
C ILE A 172 13.36 -4.24 9.90
N HIS A 173 14.33 -3.46 9.45
CA HIS A 173 14.64 -2.17 10.05
C HIS A 173 13.75 -1.09 9.46
N PHE A 174 12.99 -0.36 10.28
CA PHE A 174 12.10 0.68 9.79
C PHE A 174 12.42 2.06 10.39
N ASN A 175 11.97 3.11 9.70
CA ASN A 175 12.07 4.48 10.19
C ASN A 175 10.98 4.73 11.25
N PRO A 176 11.34 5.00 12.52
CA PRO A 176 10.36 5.16 13.61
C PRO A 176 9.44 6.37 13.43
N GLU A 177 9.83 7.36 12.61
CA GLU A 177 8.98 8.50 12.25
C GLU A 177 7.87 8.16 11.25
N GLU A 178 7.95 7.00 10.61
CA GLU A 178 6.98 6.53 9.62
C GLU A 178 6.23 5.28 10.08
N VAL A 179 6.91 4.39 10.80
CA VAL A 179 6.46 3.04 11.15
C VAL A 179 6.73 2.76 12.61
N SER A 180 5.79 2.12 13.31
CA SER A 180 5.92 1.74 14.72
C SER A 180 6.00 0.23 14.97
N ASP A 181 5.53 -0.59 14.03
CA ASP A 181 5.59 -2.06 14.11
C ASP A 181 5.47 -2.65 12.70
N VAL A 182 5.95 -3.88 12.49
CA VAL A 182 5.86 -4.62 11.22
C VAL A 182 5.62 -6.10 11.49
N ARG A 183 4.83 -6.75 10.64
CA ARG A 183 4.54 -8.20 10.77
C ARG A 183 4.37 -8.87 9.43
N TRP A 184 4.88 -10.09 9.32
CA TRP A 184 4.50 -11.02 8.26
C TRP A 184 3.23 -11.79 8.65
N VAL A 185 2.16 -11.66 7.85
CA VAL A 185 0.83 -12.16 8.23
C VAL A 185 0.19 -12.98 7.11
N ALA A 186 -0.25 -14.19 7.44
CA ALA A 186 -1.02 -15.07 6.56
C ALA A 186 -2.46 -14.55 6.36
N TYR A 187 -3.11 -14.93 5.25
CA TYR A 187 -4.46 -14.45 4.96
C TYR A 187 -5.46 -14.89 6.03
N SER A 188 -5.36 -16.15 6.48
CA SER A 188 -6.22 -16.70 7.53
C SER A 188 -6.19 -15.87 8.82
N SER A 189 -5.01 -15.41 9.26
CA SER A 189 -4.88 -14.53 10.42
C SER A 189 -5.43 -13.13 10.17
N LEU A 190 -5.07 -12.52 9.03
CA LEU A 190 -5.50 -11.17 8.67
C LEU A 190 -7.02 -11.08 8.51
N GLU A 191 -7.64 -12.13 7.95
CA GLU A 191 -9.08 -12.23 7.79
C GLU A 191 -9.81 -12.24 9.14
N VAL A 192 -9.29 -12.96 10.14
CA VAL A 192 -9.87 -12.97 11.49
C VAL A 192 -9.85 -11.57 12.10
N TRP A 193 -8.71 -10.86 11.97
CA TRP A 193 -8.55 -9.50 12.48
C TRP A 193 -9.50 -8.52 11.79
N LEU A 194 -9.62 -8.59 10.47
CA LEU A 194 -10.51 -7.73 9.68
C LEU A 194 -12.01 -8.04 9.89
N LYS A 195 -12.37 -9.28 10.23
CA LYS A 195 -13.75 -9.68 10.59
C LYS A 195 -14.14 -9.33 12.04
N GLY A 196 -13.18 -8.93 12.88
CA GLY A 196 -13.44 -8.57 14.29
C GLY A 196 -13.97 -9.72 15.15
N LYS A 197 -13.62 -10.98 14.83
CA LYS A 197 -14.22 -12.18 15.43
C LYS A 197 -13.61 -12.67 16.74
N GLU A 198 -12.95 -11.82 17.52
CA GLU A 198 -12.64 -12.13 18.93
C GLU A 198 -13.10 -11.05 19.90
N SER A 199 -13.91 -11.49 20.86
CA SER A 199 -14.39 -10.74 22.00
C SER A 199 -13.31 -10.56 23.07
N LYS A 200 -12.99 -9.30 23.40
CA LYS A 200 -12.71 -8.72 24.73
C LYS A 200 -11.71 -7.57 24.58
N GLU A 201 -12.17 -6.39 24.96
CA GLU A 201 -11.45 -5.13 25.22
C GLU A 201 -10.48 -4.51 24.19
N ASP A 202 -9.90 -5.23 23.21
CA ASP A 202 -8.78 -4.72 22.40
C ASP A 202 -9.04 -4.53 20.88
N LEU A 203 -10.29 -4.55 20.40
CA LEU A 203 -10.57 -4.26 18.98
C LEU A 203 -10.34 -2.80 18.57
N ARG A 204 -10.08 -1.89 19.52
CA ARG A 204 -9.49 -0.57 19.23
C ARG A 204 -7.98 -0.67 18.91
N ALA A 205 -7.31 -1.77 19.28
CA ALA A 205 -5.87 -1.98 19.15
C ALA A 205 -5.42 -2.54 17.79
N LEU A 206 -6.32 -3.11 16.99
CA LEU A 206 -6.06 -3.61 15.63
C LEU A 206 -6.89 -2.86 14.58
N ASN A 207 -6.80 -1.53 14.56
CA ASN A 207 -7.52 -0.72 13.58
C ASN A 207 -6.75 -0.66 12.24
N PHE A 208 -7.34 -1.19 11.17
CA PHE A 208 -6.77 -1.19 9.81
C PHE A 208 -7.21 0.03 9.00
N THR A 209 -6.31 0.56 8.19
CA THR A 209 -6.57 1.72 7.32
C THR A 209 -7.75 1.48 6.36
N PRO A 210 -8.56 2.51 6.04
CA PRO A 210 -9.79 2.33 5.27
C PRO A 210 -9.60 1.62 3.92
N TRP A 211 -8.52 1.89 3.18
CA TRP A 211 -8.23 1.23 1.91
C TRP A 211 -7.96 -0.28 2.05
N VAL A 212 -7.28 -0.72 3.11
CA VAL A 212 -7.09 -2.16 3.40
C VAL A 212 -8.44 -2.82 3.68
N ARG A 213 -9.30 -2.16 4.46
CA ARG A 213 -10.67 -2.67 4.72
C ARG A 213 -11.50 -2.71 3.43
N GLY A 214 -11.40 -1.68 2.59
CA GLY A 214 -12.07 -1.61 1.29
C GLY A 214 -11.62 -2.72 0.33
N LEU A 215 -10.31 -2.98 0.24
CA LEU A 215 -9.75 -4.08 -0.54
C LEU A 215 -10.20 -5.46 -0.01
N PHE A 216 -10.29 -5.61 1.30
CA PHE A 216 -10.83 -6.81 1.94
C PHE A 216 -12.30 -7.02 1.60
N SER A 217 -13.16 -6.01 1.78
CA SER A 217 -14.59 -6.08 1.46
C SER A 217 -14.85 -6.31 -0.03
N ALA A 218 -13.97 -5.85 -0.92
CA ALA A 218 -14.04 -6.09 -2.36
C ALA A 218 -13.53 -7.49 -2.78
N GLY A 219 -13.00 -8.29 -1.85
CA GLY A 219 -12.37 -9.59 -2.14
C GLY A 219 -11.01 -9.47 -2.85
N LEU A 220 -10.50 -8.26 -3.06
CA LEU A 220 -9.22 -8.02 -3.71
C LEU A 220 -8.04 -8.42 -2.83
N LEU A 221 -8.14 -8.22 -1.52
CA LEU A 221 -7.08 -8.61 -0.59
C LEU A 221 -6.83 -10.12 -0.62
N GLN A 222 -7.89 -10.95 -0.61
CA GLN A 222 -7.75 -12.40 -0.74
C GLN A 222 -7.09 -12.80 -2.07
N ARG A 223 -7.47 -12.13 -3.16
CA ARG A 223 -6.88 -12.39 -4.48
C ARG A 223 -5.41 -11.99 -4.56
N LEU A 224 -4.95 -10.97 -3.84
CA LEU A 224 -3.52 -10.63 -3.77
C LEU A 224 -2.71 -11.80 -3.18
N TYR A 225 -3.19 -12.43 -2.10
CA TYR A 225 -2.56 -13.62 -1.53
C TYR A 225 -2.57 -14.78 -2.53
N TYR A 226 -3.69 -14.98 -3.24
CA TYR A 226 -3.79 -16.04 -4.24
C TYR A 226 -2.84 -15.82 -5.43
N TRP A 227 -2.72 -14.58 -5.93
CA TRP A 227 -1.76 -14.21 -6.96
C TRP A 227 -0.33 -14.49 -6.49
N ALA A 228 0.03 -14.11 -5.25
CA ALA A 228 1.35 -14.37 -4.69
C ALA A 228 1.67 -15.88 -4.59
N GLN A 229 0.69 -16.70 -4.19
CA GLN A 229 0.83 -18.16 -4.13
C GLN A 229 1.12 -18.75 -5.52
N LEU A 230 0.37 -18.33 -6.54
CA LEU A 230 0.55 -18.83 -7.91
C LEU A 230 1.87 -18.36 -8.53
N TYR A 231 2.26 -17.11 -8.27
CA TYR A 231 3.53 -16.55 -8.74
C TYR A 231 4.73 -17.36 -8.26
N HIS A 232 4.74 -17.74 -6.97
CA HIS A 232 5.83 -18.52 -6.38
C HIS A 232 5.97 -19.92 -6.97
N THR A 233 4.83 -20.60 -7.14
CA THR A 233 4.81 -22.03 -7.46
C THR A 233 4.96 -22.32 -8.95
N ARG A 234 4.74 -21.31 -9.82
CA ARG A 234 4.66 -21.45 -11.30
C ARG A 234 3.85 -22.68 -11.74
N LEU A 235 2.88 -23.12 -10.92
CA LEU A 235 2.09 -24.35 -11.12
C LEU A 235 1.28 -24.22 -12.40
N SER A 236 1.85 -24.69 -13.51
CA SER A 236 1.40 -24.47 -14.89
C SER A 236 1.26 -22.97 -15.22
N SER A 237 2.08 -22.47 -16.15
CA SER A 237 2.00 -21.07 -16.63
C SER A 237 0.56 -20.62 -16.93
N THR A 238 -0.31 -21.53 -17.37
CA THR A 238 -1.72 -21.27 -17.65
C THR A 238 -2.57 -20.83 -16.47
N GLN A 239 -2.38 -21.36 -15.26
CA GLN A 239 -3.20 -20.96 -14.11
C GLN A 239 -2.82 -19.57 -13.62
N PHE A 240 -1.51 -19.29 -13.55
CA PHE A 240 -1.01 -17.96 -13.23
C PHE A 240 -1.43 -16.93 -14.27
N SER A 241 -1.32 -17.23 -15.58
CA SER A 241 -1.78 -16.32 -16.64
C SER A 241 -3.24 -15.94 -16.48
N LYS A 242 -4.13 -16.90 -16.19
CA LYS A 242 -5.56 -16.62 -15.94
C LYS A 242 -5.78 -15.71 -14.74
N GLU A 243 -5.05 -15.93 -13.64
CA GLU A 243 -5.17 -15.06 -12.47
C GLU A 243 -4.57 -13.67 -12.72
N ASP A 244 -3.47 -13.55 -13.47
CA ASP A 244 -2.87 -12.26 -13.80
C ASP A 244 -3.72 -11.44 -14.79
N GLU A 245 -4.41 -12.12 -15.73
CA GLU A 245 -5.37 -11.51 -16.65
C GLU A 245 -6.66 -11.04 -15.97
N TYR A 246 -7.03 -11.64 -14.82
CA TYR A 246 -8.17 -11.18 -14.02
C TYR A 246 -7.98 -9.74 -13.52
N TRP A 247 -6.74 -9.34 -13.27
CA TRP A 247 -6.40 -7.98 -12.88
C TRP A 247 -6.42 -7.04 -14.10
N ASP A 248 -7.61 -6.53 -14.40
CA ASP A 248 -7.83 -5.57 -15.48
C ASP A 248 -7.17 -4.22 -15.17
N ARG A 249 -5.97 -4.03 -15.72
CA ARG A 249 -5.14 -2.81 -15.59
C ARG A 249 -5.79 -1.58 -16.23
N GLY A 250 -6.77 -1.76 -17.12
CA GLY A 250 -7.57 -0.70 -17.74
C GLY A 250 -8.68 -0.18 -16.84
N LYS A 251 -9.12 -0.97 -15.85
CA LYS A 251 -10.23 -0.63 -14.96
C LYS A 251 -9.75 0.06 -13.68
N ILE A 252 -10.59 0.97 -13.17
CA ILE A 252 -10.46 1.58 -11.85
C ILE A 252 -11.57 1.03 -10.97
N VAL A 253 -11.21 0.32 -9.90
CA VAL A 253 -12.15 -0.32 -8.97
C VAL A 253 -12.56 0.68 -7.89
N ARG A 254 -13.85 0.95 -7.73
CA ARG A 254 -14.32 1.80 -6.63
C ARG A 254 -14.38 1.01 -5.32
N LEU A 255 -13.60 1.42 -4.33
CA LEU A 255 -13.67 0.84 -2.98
C LEU A 255 -14.77 1.54 -2.17
N ARG A 256 -15.38 0.77 -1.26
CA ARG A 256 -16.26 1.32 -0.22
C ARG A 256 -15.40 1.44 1.05
N THR A 257 -15.15 2.67 1.48
CA THR A 257 -14.23 3.01 2.58
C THR A 257 -14.91 3.84 3.65
#